data_AF-A0A258DNM4-F1
#
_entry.id   AF-A0A258DNM4-F1
#
_cell.length_a   1.000
_cell.length_b   1.000
_cell.length_c   1.000
_cell.angle_alpha   90.00
_cell.angle_beta   90.00
_cell.angle_gamma   90.00
#
_symmetry.space_group_name_H-M   'P 1'
#
loop_
_entity.id
_entity.type
_entity.pdbx_description
1 polymer ?
#
loop_
_entity_poly.entity_id
_entity_poly.type
_entity_poly.pdbx_seq_one_letter_code
_entity_poly.pdbx_strand_id
1 'polypeptide(L)' 'MSKIRQAFLTPESDQFTDDATVYEYQGWEVTLIEGNPENIKITTPEDLDYAAYLLSKKGSR' A
#
# COMPACT_ATOMS: atom_id res chain seq x y z
N MET A 1 -13.41 17.35 -8.66
CA MET A 1 -12.20 16.75 -8.03
C MET A 1 -12.56 15.37 -7.55
N SER A 2 -11.66 14.38 -7.66
CA SER A 2 -11.91 13.06 -7.04
C SER A 2 -11.91 13.19 -5.51
N LYS A 3 -12.70 12.35 -4.81
CA LYS A 3 -12.82 12.39 -3.33
C LYS A 3 -11.46 12.31 -2.65
N ILE A 4 -10.57 11.43 -3.11
CA ILE A 4 -9.22 11.30 -2.54
C ILE A 4 -8.43 12.61 -2.57
N ARG A 5 -8.50 13.40 -3.67
CA ARG A 5 -7.81 14.71 -3.73
C ARG A 5 -8.36 15.72 -2.71
N GLN A 6 -9.63 15.61 -2.33
CA GLN A 6 -10.22 16.43 -1.27
C GLN A 6 -9.69 16.02 0.10
N ALA A 7 -9.51 14.72 0.36
CA ALA A 7 -8.97 14.23 1.64
C ALA A 7 -7.55 14.78 1.91
N PHE A 8 -6.71 14.85 0.87
CA PHE A 8 -5.35 15.41 0.93
C PHE A 8 -5.26 16.93 1.18
N LEU A 9 -6.39 17.64 1.26
CA LEU A 9 -6.40 19.04 1.73
C LEU A 9 -6.32 19.14 3.26
N THR A 10 -6.46 18.02 3.97
CA THR A 10 -6.29 17.91 5.42
C THR A 10 -4.82 18.12 5.80
N PRO A 11 -4.51 18.84 6.89
CA PRO A 11 -3.14 18.93 7.39
C PRO A 11 -2.54 17.54 7.66
N GLU A 12 -1.26 17.37 7.35
CA GLU A 12 -0.53 16.13 7.61
C GLU A 12 -0.57 15.77 9.11
N SER A 13 -0.66 14.47 9.39
CA SER A 13 -0.72 13.91 10.73
C SER A 13 0.08 12.61 10.78
N ASP A 14 0.76 12.35 11.90
CA ASP A 14 1.51 11.10 12.14
C ASP A 14 0.63 9.83 12.11
N GLN A 15 -0.69 10.00 12.16
CA GLN A 15 -1.66 8.90 12.03
C GLN A 15 -1.82 8.44 10.57
N PHE A 16 -1.44 9.27 9.60
CA PHE A 16 -1.52 8.94 8.18
C PHE A 16 -0.32 8.08 7.80
N THR A 17 -0.59 6.83 7.43
CA THR A 17 0.46 5.85 7.07
C THR A 17 0.34 5.39 5.62
N ASP A 18 -0.81 5.64 5.00
CA ASP A 18 -1.14 5.34 3.61
C ASP A 18 -2.29 6.24 3.12
N ASP A 19 -2.67 6.10 1.85
CA ASP A 19 -3.77 6.89 1.26
C ASP A 19 -5.15 6.49 1.83
N ALA A 20 -5.29 5.26 2.32
CA ALA A 20 -6.56 4.75 2.87
C ALA A 20 -6.88 5.45 4.20
N THR A 21 -5.91 5.55 5.10
CA THR A 21 -6.04 6.26 6.38
C THR A 21 -6.36 7.74 6.20
N VAL A 22 -5.78 8.40 5.18
CA VAL A 22 -6.14 9.79 4.80
C VAL A 22 -7.60 9.88 4.33
N TYR A 23 -8.06 8.90 3.55
CA TYR A 23 -9.43 8.84 3.04
C TYR A 23 -10.45 8.56 4.15
N GLU A 24 -10.16 7.61 5.03
CA GLU A 24 -10.99 7.23 6.18
C GLU A 24 -11.11 8.36 7.21
N TYR A 25 -10.09 9.20 7.35
CA TYR A 25 -10.13 10.37 8.23
C TYR A 25 -11.26 11.36 7.88
N GLN A 26 -11.74 11.34 6.63
CA GLN A 26 -12.92 12.12 6.20
C GLN A 26 -14.26 11.49 6.63
N GLY A 27 -14.23 10.33 7.29
CA GLY A 27 -15.41 9.51 7.60
C GLY A 27 -15.93 8.71 6.40
N TRP A 28 -15.10 8.50 5.37
CA TRP A 28 -15.49 7.74 4.19
C TRP A 28 -15.02 6.28 4.27
N GLU A 29 -15.83 5.38 3.73
CA GLU A 29 -15.57 3.94 3.81
C GLU A 29 -14.54 3.49 2.76
N VAL A 30 -13.59 2.66 3.21
CA VAL A 30 -12.65 1.92 2.35
C VAL A 30 -13.10 0.46 2.29
N THR A 31 -12.98 -0.14 1.11
CA THR A 31 -13.26 -1.57 0.91
C THR A 31 -11.96 -2.34 0.83
N LEU A 32 -11.83 -3.37 1.67
CA LEU A 32 -10.71 -4.30 1.59
C LEU A 32 -10.95 -5.33 0.47
N ILE A 33 -9.88 -5.67 -0.23
CA ILE A 33 -9.82 -6.75 -1.21
C ILE A 33 -8.72 -7.73 -0.82
N GLU A 34 -8.84 -8.98 -1.28
CA GLU A 34 -7.81 -9.99 -1.02
C GLU A 34 -6.46 -9.55 -1.60
N GLY A 35 -5.43 -9.57 -0.76
CA GLY A 35 -4.08 -9.17 -1.13
C GLY A 35 -3.31 -10.27 -1.87
N ASN A 36 -2.19 -9.89 -2.49
CA ASN A 36 -1.21 -10.86 -2.98
C ASN A 36 -0.04 -10.93 -1.98
N PRO A 37 0.24 -12.07 -1.33
CA PRO A 37 1.37 -12.23 -0.42
C PRO A 37 2.74 -11.94 -1.05
N GLU A 38 2.85 -12.07 -2.37
CA GLU A 38 4.07 -11.77 -3.12
C GLU A 38 4.27 -10.26 -3.38
N ASN A 39 3.27 -9.43 -3.09
CA ASN A 39 3.34 -7.96 -3.23
C ASN A 39 3.98 -7.31 -2.02
N ILE A 40 5.25 -7.65 -1.77
CA ILE A 40 6.01 -7.14 -0.64
C ILE A 40 6.45 -5.69 -0.86
N LYS A 41 6.57 -4.93 0.22
CA LYS A 41 7.29 -3.66 0.24
C LYS A 41 8.78 -3.96 0.51
N ILE A 42 9.67 -3.52 -0.38
CA ILE A 42 11.11 -3.60 -0.14
C ILE A 42 11.49 -2.49 0.85
N THR A 43 11.89 -2.88 2.05
CA THR A 43 12.21 -1.97 3.17
C THR A 43 13.62 -2.19 3.71
N THR A 44 14.19 -3.35 3.44
CA THR A 44 15.53 -3.79 3.87
C THR A 44 16.31 -4.38 2.69
N PRO A 45 17.64 -4.46 2.78
CA PRO A 45 18.44 -5.16 1.77
C PRO A 45 18.05 -6.63 1.58
N GLU A 46 17.69 -7.33 2.65
CA GLU A 46 17.29 -8.74 2.64
C GLU A 46 16.00 -8.98 1.84
N ASP A 47 15.11 -7.98 1.76
CA ASP A 47 13.90 -8.05 0.93
C ASP A 47 14.22 -8.23 -0.56
N LEU A 48 15.40 -7.80 -1.03
CA LEU A 48 15.84 -7.98 -2.41
C LEU A 48 16.08 -9.44 -2.75
N ASP A 49 16.70 -10.19 -1.84
CA ASP A 49 16.94 -11.63 -2.02
C ASP A 49 15.61 -12.40 -2.08
N TYR A 50 14.66 -12.02 -1.21
CA TYR A 50 13.33 -12.60 -1.23
C TYR A 50 12.54 -12.24 -2.49
N ALA A 51 12.59 -10.99 -2.94
CA ALA A 51 11.99 -10.56 -4.21
C ALA A 51 12.56 -11.33 -5.41
N ALA A 52 13.88 -11.53 -5.46
CA ALA A 52 14.55 -12.31 -6.50
C ALA A 52 14.08 -13.78 -6.49
N TYR A 53 13.95 -14.38 -5.30
CA TYR A 53 13.38 -15.72 -5.15
C TYR A 53 11.94 -15.79 -5.69
N LEU A 54 11.06 -14.84 -5.35
CA LEU A 54 9.68 -14.79 -5.86
C LEU A 54 9.63 -14.68 -7.39
N LEU A 55 10.50 -13.86 -8.00
CA LEU A 55 10.60 -13.74 -9.46
C LEU A 55 11.07 -15.04 -10.12
N SER A 56 12.02 -15.76 -9.51
CA SER A 56 12.50 -17.05 -10.02
C SER A 56 11.41 -18.12 -10.08
N LYS A 57 10.47 -18.11 -9.13
CA LYS A 57 9.30 -19.00 -9.10
C LYS A 57 8.29 -18.66 -10.19
N LYS A 58 8.13 -17.38 -10.54
CA LYS A 58 7.21 -16.93 -11.60
C LYS A 58 7.69 -17.33 -12.99
N GLY A 59 9.00 -17.32 -13.24
CA GLY A 59 9.58 -17.74 -14.52
C GLY A 59 9.58 -19.25 -14.78
N SER A 60 9.22 -20.07 -13.77
CA SER A 60 9.11 -21.53 -13.89
C SER A 60 7.65 -22.01 -14.01
N ARG A 61 6.70 -21.11 -14.33
CA ARG A 61 5.31 -21.43 -14.70
C ARG A 61 5.09 -21.16 -16.18
#